data_AF-A0A517MV20-F1
#
_entry.id   AF-A0A517MV20-F1
#
_cell.length_a   1.000
_cell.length_b   1.000
_cell.length_c   1.000
_cell.angle_alpha   90.00
_cell.angle_beta   90.00
_cell.angle_gamma   90.00
#
_symmetry.space_group_name_H-M   'P 1'
#
loop_
_entity.id
_entity.type
_entity.pdbx_description
1 polymer ?
#
loop_
_entity_poly.entity_id
_entity_poly.type
_entity_poly.pdbx_seq_one_letter_code
_entity_poly.pdbx_strand_id
1 'polypeptide(L)'
;MNKFFFTLALSISLIGSSINPATLFAQHSDVLVTNVGGQVAIGAASDIGNPDESFDLETIVFETIMVPGFEPPTPADYESEEPGFFALNGTSDAAELAALGASALPGNAGVSVSASSFSIGGATSTLFYWDGQGSVNFTPAPAGTTFSYSPATNFETTGPNGDMDGHPVYQLDASSGLPADGVYLVSPTVDVDGLATSDPFYSVLLADALIVDEDDEEAVEEALEALEEGLTTDAVVDFGGGVTKEFAFYEEAVEFVEETFAIPEPSTALLSLAAFGMLLAGRKQRS
;
A
#
# COMPACT_ATOMS: atom_id res chain seq x y z
N MET A 1 39.47 55.87 18.50
CA MET A 1 39.63 54.41 18.34
C MET A 1 38.78 53.74 19.39
N ASN A 2 37.60 53.21 19.05
CA ASN A 2 36.86 52.26 19.89
C ASN A 2 35.94 51.46 18.95
N LYS A 3 36.35 50.23 18.65
CA LYS A 3 35.56 49.27 17.87
C LYS A 3 34.72 48.46 18.86
N PHE A 4 33.43 48.73 18.92
CA PHE A 4 32.47 47.86 19.60
C PHE A 4 32.09 46.74 18.62
N PHE A 5 32.56 45.52 18.89
CA PHE A 5 32.10 44.30 18.24
C PHE A 5 30.82 43.86 18.96
N PHE A 6 29.69 43.91 18.25
CA PHE A 6 28.42 43.33 18.69
C PHE A 6 28.29 41.95 18.05
N THR A 7 28.58 40.90 18.80
CA THR A 7 28.38 39.51 18.38
C THR A 7 26.93 39.13 18.71
N LEU A 8 26.05 39.15 17.71
CA LEU A 8 24.68 38.66 17.85
C LEU A 8 24.70 37.15 17.59
N ALA A 9 24.69 36.35 18.67
CA ALA A 9 24.48 34.91 18.59
C ALA A 9 23.02 34.65 18.23
N LEU A 10 22.75 34.35 16.97
CA LEU A 10 21.45 33.85 16.53
C LEU A 10 21.37 32.38 16.92
N SER A 11 20.82 32.10 18.09
CA SER A 11 20.46 30.74 18.51
C SER A 11 19.28 30.28 17.67
N ILE A 12 19.56 29.61 16.55
CA ILE A 12 18.58 28.80 15.84
C ILE A 12 18.32 27.59 16.75
N SER A 13 17.27 27.66 17.56
CA SER A 13 16.71 26.47 18.18
C SER A 13 16.14 25.63 17.05
N LEU A 14 16.91 24.64 16.57
CA LEU A 14 16.31 23.48 15.94
C LEU A 14 15.36 22.89 16.98
N ILE A 15 14.07 23.17 16.82
CA ILE A 15 13.05 22.30 17.39
C ILE A 15 13.23 21.01 16.59
N GLY A 16 14.03 20.11 17.14
CA GLY A 16 14.05 18.72 16.70
C GLY A 16 12.68 18.17 17.08
N SER A 17 11.70 18.39 16.20
CA SER A 17 10.54 17.52 16.15
C SER A 17 11.13 16.14 15.92
N SER A 18 11.15 15.32 16.97
CA SER A 18 11.28 13.88 16.81
C SER A 18 10.08 13.48 15.96
N ILE A 19 10.28 13.45 14.65
CA ILE A 19 9.53 12.59 13.76
C ILE A 19 9.85 11.22 14.33
N ASN A 20 8.99 10.72 15.22
CA ASN A 20 8.89 9.28 15.33
C ASN A 20 8.48 8.89 13.91
N PRO A 21 9.27 8.09 13.19
CA PRO A 21 8.70 7.40 12.05
C PRO A 21 7.48 6.70 12.62
N ALA A 22 6.29 7.10 12.17
CA ALA A 22 5.18 6.17 12.24
C ALA A 22 5.72 4.99 11.46
N THR A 23 5.97 3.89 12.17
CA THR A 23 6.23 2.63 11.52
C THR A 23 4.89 2.26 10.88
N LEU A 24 4.71 2.76 9.66
CA LEU A 24 3.82 2.13 8.70
C LEU A 24 4.48 0.78 8.49
N PHE A 25 3.87 -0.25 9.06
CA PHE A 25 4.09 -1.60 8.62
C PHE A 25 2.89 -1.87 7.74
N ALA A 26 3.11 -2.30 6.50
CA ALA A 26 2.09 -3.01 5.78
C ALA A 26 1.59 -4.13 6.71
N GLN A 27 0.28 -4.18 6.91
CA GLN A 27 -0.36 -5.19 7.73
C GLN A 27 -1.23 -6.02 6.81
N HIS A 28 -1.38 -7.30 7.14
CA HIS A 28 -2.45 -8.18 6.67
C HIS A 28 -3.82 -7.55 6.96
N SER A 29 -4.22 -6.65 6.08
CA SER A 29 -5.33 -5.72 6.27
C SER A 29 -6.07 -5.55 4.97
N ASP A 30 -7.38 -5.41 5.08
CA ASP A 30 -8.21 -5.07 3.93
C ASP A 30 -7.97 -3.62 3.53
N VAL A 31 -8.22 -3.35 2.26
CA VAL A 31 -8.27 -1.99 1.73
C VAL A 31 -9.53 -1.31 2.25
N LEU A 32 -9.38 -0.44 3.24
CA LEU A 32 -10.45 0.45 3.69
C LEU A 32 -10.79 1.44 2.56
N VAL A 33 -12.07 1.50 2.22
CA VAL A 33 -12.62 2.43 1.23
C VAL A 33 -13.63 3.34 1.91
N THR A 34 -13.37 4.65 1.90
CA THR A 34 -14.25 5.63 2.55
C THR A 34 -14.42 6.90 1.73
N ASN A 35 -15.31 7.80 2.16
CA ASN A 35 -15.54 9.09 1.51
C ASN A 35 -14.95 10.23 2.34
N VAL A 36 -13.91 10.87 1.82
CA VAL A 36 -13.32 12.10 2.38
C VAL A 36 -13.59 13.25 1.42
N GLY A 37 -14.52 14.13 1.81
CA GLY A 37 -14.77 15.37 1.06
C GLY A 37 -15.32 15.18 -0.37
N GLY A 38 -15.94 14.04 -0.68
CA GLY A 38 -16.48 13.72 -2.00
C GLY A 38 -15.52 12.96 -2.92
N GLN A 39 -14.38 12.51 -2.38
CA GLN A 39 -13.42 11.64 -3.06
C GLN A 39 -13.33 10.30 -2.31
N VAL A 40 -13.08 9.21 -3.05
CA VAL A 40 -12.72 7.93 -2.46
C VAL A 40 -11.35 8.08 -1.77
N ALA A 41 -11.29 7.79 -0.49
CA ALA A 41 -10.05 7.67 0.26
C ALA A 41 -9.76 6.19 0.53
N ILE A 42 -8.48 5.84 0.46
CA ILE A 42 -7.94 4.51 0.71
C ILE A 42 -7.17 4.52 2.03
N GLY A 43 -7.24 3.41 2.75
CA GLY A 43 -6.53 3.20 4.01
C GLY A 43 -6.53 1.72 4.37
N ALA A 44 -6.09 1.37 5.57
CA ALA A 44 -6.18 0.00 6.08
C ALA A 44 -7.42 -0.21 6.95
N ALA A 45 -7.99 -1.41 6.86
CA ALA A 45 -8.91 -1.99 7.81
C ALA A 45 -8.28 -3.28 8.35
N SER A 46 -7.65 -3.20 9.52
CA SER A 46 -6.92 -4.32 10.11
C SER A 46 -7.78 -5.04 11.15
N ASP A 47 -7.55 -6.34 11.32
CA ASP A 47 -8.17 -7.17 12.37
C ASP A 47 -9.70 -7.15 12.38
N ILE A 48 -10.32 -7.05 11.20
CA ILE A 48 -11.78 -6.88 11.07
C ILE A 48 -12.51 -8.03 11.77
N GLY A 49 -13.52 -7.66 12.58
CA GLY A 49 -14.33 -8.63 13.32
C GLY A 49 -13.71 -9.11 14.64
N ASN A 50 -12.51 -8.63 14.98
CA ASN A 50 -11.85 -8.90 16.26
C ASN A 50 -11.89 -7.67 17.20
N PRO A 51 -11.66 -7.85 18.52
CA PRO A 51 -11.64 -6.73 19.47
C PRO A 51 -10.55 -5.69 19.23
N ASP A 52 -9.53 -6.04 18.45
CA ASP A 52 -8.38 -5.21 18.13
C ASP A 52 -8.51 -4.56 16.74
N GLU A 53 -9.71 -4.60 16.14
CA GLU A 53 -10.00 -3.94 14.86
C GLU A 53 -9.52 -2.48 14.84
N SER A 54 -8.87 -2.10 13.74
CA SER A 54 -8.33 -0.76 13.59
C SER A 54 -8.45 -0.25 12.16
N PHE A 55 -8.51 1.07 12.04
CA PHE A 55 -8.74 1.76 10.78
C PHE A 55 -7.83 2.99 10.70
N ASP A 56 -7.18 3.19 9.56
CA ASP A 56 -6.40 4.39 9.27
C ASP A 56 -6.53 4.80 7.80
N LEU A 57 -6.06 5.99 7.44
CA LEU A 57 -6.04 6.51 6.06
C LEU A 57 -4.62 6.91 5.62
N GLU A 58 -3.60 6.45 6.34
CA GLU A 58 -2.18 6.69 6.07
C GLU A 58 -1.54 5.50 5.33
N THR A 59 -2.04 4.29 5.56
CA THR A 59 -1.62 3.05 4.91
C THR A 59 -2.10 3.00 3.46
N ILE A 60 -1.16 2.87 2.53
CA ILE A 60 -1.43 2.83 1.07
C ILE A 60 -0.65 1.73 0.35
N VAL A 61 0.05 0.88 1.09
CA VAL A 61 0.79 -0.27 0.57
C VAL A 61 0.16 -1.50 1.18
N PHE A 62 -0.22 -2.45 0.34
CA PHE A 62 -0.86 -3.69 0.75
C PHE A 62 -0.14 -4.87 0.12
N GLU A 63 -0.27 -6.01 0.76
CA GLU A 63 0.41 -7.24 0.40
C GLU A 63 -0.56 -8.28 -0.10
N THR A 64 -0.15 -9.03 -1.11
CA THR A 64 -0.93 -10.10 -1.70
C THR A 64 -0.01 -11.30 -1.94
N ILE A 65 -0.34 -12.44 -1.34
CA ILE A 65 0.29 -13.72 -1.72
C ILE A 65 -0.57 -14.35 -2.80
N MET A 66 0.07 -14.77 -3.89
CA MET A 66 -0.61 -15.31 -5.06
C MET A 66 -0.47 -16.84 -5.07
N VAL A 67 -1.60 -17.53 -5.20
CA VAL A 67 -1.68 -19.00 -5.34
C VAL A 67 -2.03 -19.39 -6.79
N PRO A 68 -1.77 -20.62 -7.25
CA PRO A 68 -2.20 -21.06 -8.57
C PRO A 68 -3.71 -20.91 -8.74
N GLY A 69 -4.15 -20.43 -9.91
CA GLY A 69 -5.53 -19.97 -10.08
C GLY A 69 -6.63 -20.99 -9.77
N PHE A 70 -7.77 -20.48 -9.29
CA PHE A 70 -8.92 -21.29 -8.90
C PHE A 70 -9.59 -21.96 -10.11
N GLU A 71 -10.23 -23.10 -9.88
CA GLU A 71 -10.96 -23.82 -10.93
C GLU A 71 -12.25 -23.03 -11.37
N PRO A 72 -12.83 -23.30 -12.56
CA PRO A 72 -12.92 -22.55 -13.85
C PRO A 72 -13.87 -21.30 -13.90
N PRO A 73 -13.93 -20.52 -15.03
CA PRO A 73 -13.96 -20.97 -16.44
C PRO A 73 -12.63 -20.89 -17.22
N THR A 74 -11.64 -20.15 -16.75
CA THR A 74 -10.24 -20.23 -17.17
C THR A 74 -9.45 -19.76 -15.96
N PRO A 75 -8.81 -20.67 -15.21
CA PRO A 75 -7.94 -20.25 -14.12
C PRO A 75 -6.89 -19.30 -14.70
N ALA A 76 -6.68 -18.16 -14.07
CA ALA A 76 -5.46 -17.40 -14.28
C ALA A 76 -4.26 -18.27 -13.84
N ASP A 77 -3.06 -17.90 -14.26
CA ASP A 77 -1.87 -18.66 -13.84
C ASP A 77 -1.67 -18.57 -12.32
N TYR A 78 -1.87 -17.39 -11.76
CA TYR A 78 -1.99 -17.15 -10.32
C TYR A 78 -3.19 -16.25 -10.00
N GLU A 79 -3.81 -16.50 -8.85
CA GLU A 79 -4.94 -15.74 -8.31
C GLU A 79 -4.76 -15.46 -6.81
N SER A 80 -5.44 -14.43 -6.33
CA SER A 80 -5.68 -14.20 -4.89
C SER A 80 -7.01 -13.45 -4.75
N GLU A 81 -7.64 -13.55 -3.59
CA GLU A 81 -8.81 -12.75 -3.22
C GLU A 81 -8.47 -11.71 -2.13
N GLU A 82 -7.19 -11.65 -1.72
CA GLU A 82 -6.72 -10.79 -0.64
C GLU A 82 -5.66 -9.76 -1.10
N PRO A 83 -5.66 -8.55 -0.53
CA PRO A 83 -6.58 -8.06 0.50
C PRO A 83 -7.99 -7.79 -0.05
N GLY A 84 -8.99 -7.94 0.80
CA GLY A 84 -10.36 -7.53 0.54
C GLY A 84 -10.52 -6.02 0.43
N PHE A 85 -11.71 -5.58 0.01
CA PHE A 85 -12.13 -4.18 0.07
C PHE A 85 -13.24 -4.02 1.09
N PHE A 86 -12.97 -3.25 2.14
CA PHE A 86 -13.89 -3.05 3.25
C PHE A 86 -14.39 -1.61 3.31
N ALA A 87 -15.65 -1.40 3.68
CA ALA A 87 -16.16 -0.08 4.03
C ALA A 87 -17.03 -0.12 5.29
N LEU A 88 -16.78 0.85 6.16
CA LEU A 88 -17.53 1.07 7.39
C LEU A 88 -18.99 1.44 7.14
N ASN A 89 -19.87 0.94 8.00
CA ASN A 89 -21.28 1.24 7.97
C ASN A 89 -21.57 2.66 8.49
N GLY A 90 -22.25 3.47 7.70
CA GLY A 90 -22.54 4.87 8.05
C GLY A 90 -23.46 5.10 9.25
N THR A 91 -24.06 4.05 9.81
CA THR A 91 -24.89 4.13 11.02
C THR A 91 -24.24 3.50 12.24
N SER A 92 -23.78 2.24 12.14
CA SER A 92 -23.17 1.56 13.30
C SER A 92 -21.78 2.10 13.61
N ASP A 93 -21.03 2.51 12.58
CA ASP A 93 -19.59 2.83 12.68
C ASP A 93 -19.35 4.34 12.45
N ALA A 94 -20.38 5.15 12.73
CA ALA A 94 -20.35 6.58 12.48
C ALA A 94 -19.31 7.31 13.35
N ALA A 95 -18.94 6.76 14.52
CA ALA A 95 -17.96 7.36 15.40
C ALA A 95 -16.53 7.14 14.86
N GLU A 96 -16.27 5.96 14.33
CA GLU A 96 -15.03 5.52 13.70
C GLU A 96 -14.78 6.34 12.43
N LEU A 97 -15.78 6.44 11.55
CA LEU A 97 -15.74 7.31 10.37
C LEU A 97 -15.44 8.77 10.74
N ALA A 98 -16.10 9.29 11.79
CA ALA A 98 -15.85 10.65 12.24
C ALA A 98 -14.44 10.86 12.81
N ALA A 99 -13.87 9.84 13.46
CA ALA A 99 -12.50 9.87 13.98
C ALA A 99 -11.46 9.95 12.83
N LEU A 100 -11.75 9.30 11.70
CA LEU A 100 -10.95 9.37 10.47
C LEU A 100 -11.16 10.68 9.69
N GLY A 101 -12.11 11.53 10.09
CA GLY A 101 -12.50 12.70 9.29
C GLY A 101 -13.21 12.32 7.97
N ALA A 102 -13.78 11.12 7.93
CA ALA A 102 -14.43 10.54 6.78
C ALA A 102 -15.95 10.44 6.96
N SER A 103 -16.60 9.90 5.94
CA SER A 103 -18.02 9.58 5.93
C SER A 103 -18.22 8.28 5.16
N ALA A 104 -19.34 7.59 5.40
CA ALA A 104 -19.64 6.37 4.67
C ALA A 104 -19.76 6.63 3.17
N LEU A 105 -19.55 5.57 2.39
CA LEU A 105 -19.77 5.58 0.95
C LEU A 105 -21.25 5.84 0.62
N PRO A 106 -21.57 6.35 -0.58
CA PRO A 106 -22.96 6.46 -1.02
C PRO A 106 -23.60 5.08 -1.10
N GLY A 107 -24.76 4.87 -0.48
CA GLY A 107 -25.39 3.55 -0.47
C GLY A 107 -25.95 3.12 -1.84
N ASN A 108 -25.85 1.84 -2.15
CA ASN A 108 -26.17 1.25 -3.47
C ASN A 108 -25.31 1.81 -4.62
N ALA A 109 -24.11 2.30 -4.31
CA ALA A 109 -23.11 2.68 -5.31
C ALA A 109 -22.33 1.46 -5.79
N GLY A 110 -22.11 1.35 -7.10
CA GLY A 110 -21.18 0.37 -7.66
C GLY A 110 -19.74 0.76 -7.35
N VAL A 111 -18.91 -0.25 -7.10
CA VAL A 111 -17.49 -0.10 -6.77
C VAL A 111 -16.65 -0.81 -7.83
N SER A 112 -15.66 -0.11 -8.37
CA SER A 112 -14.76 -0.62 -9.41
C SER A 112 -13.31 -0.39 -9.02
N VAL A 113 -12.42 -1.26 -9.49
CA VAL A 113 -10.98 -1.16 -9.29
C VAL A 113 -10.27 -1.23 -10.63
N SER A 114 -9.20 -0.46 -10.80
CA SER A 114 -8.38 -0.53 -12.00
C SER A 114 -6.91 -0.29 -11.70
N ALA A 115 -6.03 -1.05 -12.36
CA ALA A 115 -4.59 -0.82 -12.31
C ALA A 115 -4.21 0.35 -13.23
N SER A 116 -3.45 1.31 -12.70
CA SER A 116 -2.99 2.48 -13.43
C SER A 116 -1.51 2.37 -13.83
N SER A 117 -1.09 3.12 -14.85
CA SER A 117 0.34 3.24 -15.17
C SER A 117 1.01 4.21 -14.20
N PHE A 118 2.13 3.79 -13.62
CA PHE A 118 2.94 4.61 -12.73
C PHE A 118 4.42 4.51 -13.10
N SER A 119 5.27 5.30 -12.45
CA SER A 119 6.70 5.37 -12.77
C SER A 119 7.59 5.09 -11.57
N ILE A 120 8.59 4.24 -11.79
CA ILE A 120 9.64 3.87 -10.83
C ILE A 120 10.96 3.75 -11.59
N GLY A 121 12.05 4.26 -11.03
CA GLY A 121 13.37 4.21 -11.67
C GLY A 121 13.44 4.86 -13.07
N GLY A 122 12.49 5.74 -13.42
CA GLY A 122 12.40 6.37 -14.75
C GLY A 122 11.73 5.51 -15.83
N ALA A 123 11.27 4.31 -15.51
CA ALA A 123 10.41 3.49 -16.37
C ALA A 123 8.94 3.75 -16.03
N THR A 124 8.05 3.58 -17.02
CA THR A 124 6.59 3.67 -16.84
C THR A 124 5.96 2.36 -17.29
N SER A 125 5.16 1.75 -16.42
CA SER A 125 4.45 0.49 -16.65
C SER A 125 3.18 0.43 -15.80
N THR A 126 2.25 -0.46 -16.13
CA THR A 126 1.12 -0.83 -15.25
C THR A 126 1.49 -1.92 -14.25
N LEU A 127 2.53 -2.71 -14.57
CA LEU A 127 3.01 -3.83 -13.76
C LEU A 127 4.54 -3.80 -13.73
N PHE A 128 5.10 -3.83 -12.53
CA PHE A 128 6.53 -3.97 -12.29
C PHE A 128 6.84 -5.31 -11.63
N TYR A 129 8.10 -5.73 -11.73
CA TYR A 129 8.62 -7.00 -11.26
C TYR A 129 10.05 -6.84 -10.72
N TRP A 130 10.33 -7.60 -9.67
CA TRP A 130 11.66 -7.85 -9.13
C TRP A 130 11.79 -9.35 -8.79
N ASP A 131 12.95 -9.93 -9.08
CA ASP A 131 13.18 -11.38 -8.98
C ASP A 131 13.57 -11.86 -7.56
N GLY A 132 13.45 -10.98 -6.56
CA GLY A 132 13.84 -11.28 -5.17
C GLY A 132 15.35 -11.38 -4.96
N GLN A 133 16.19 -11.02 -5.94
CA GLN A 133 17.64 -11.12 -5.84
C GLN A 133 18.34 -9.76 -5.76
N GLY A 134 19.31 -9.67 -4.85
CA GLY A 134 20.12 -8.47 -4.67
C GLY A 134 19.33 -7.34 -4.02
N SER A 135 19.68 -6.09 -4.35
CA SER A 135 18.90 -4.93 -3.90
C SER A 135 17.59 -4.81 -4.66
N VAL A 136 16.51 -4.44 -3.97
CA VAL A 136 15.20 -4.16 -4.59
C VAL A 136 15.35 -3.21 -5.76
N ASN A 137 14.92 -3.66 -6.94
CA ASN A 137 15.00 -2.90 -8.18
C ASN A 137 13.89 -3.33 -9.13
N PHE A 138 12.70 -2.80 -8.91
CA PHE A 138 11.55 -3.01 -9.78
C PHE A 138 11.82 -2.52 -11.20
N THR A 139 11.57 -3.41 -12.16
CA THR A 139 11.60 -3.11 -13.60
C THR A 139 10.26 -3.48 -14.23
N PRO A 140 9.88 -2.95 -15.42
CA PRO A 140 8.66 -3.39 -16.07
C PRO A 140 8.61 -4.92 -16.18
N ALA A 141 7.47 -5.51 -15.85
CA ALA A 141 7.32 -6.97 -15.84
C ALA A 141 7.70 -7.62 -17.19
N PRO A 142 8.12 -8.90 -17.18
CA PRO A 142 8.47 -9.62 -18.39
C PRO A 142 7.38 -9.51 -19.46
N ALA A 143 7.80 -9.40 -20.73
CA ALA A 143 6.86 -9.23 -21.82
C ALA A 143 5.87 -10.40 -21.90
N GLY A 144 4.57 -10.08 -21.88
CA GLY A 144 3.50 -11.08 -21.89
C GLY A 144 2.99 -11.44 -20.50
N THR A 145 3.56 -10.90 -19.42
CA THR A 145 2.95 -10.94 -18.09
C THR A 145 1.92 -9.82 -17.94
N THR A 146 0.75 -10.14 -17.41
CA THR A 146 -0.35 -9.19 -17.22
C THR A 146 -0.95 -9.33 -15.83
N PHE A 147 -1.49 -8.22 -15.32
CA PHE A 147 -2.27 -8.19 -14.10
C PHE A 147 -3.67 -7.64 -14.37
N SER A 148 -4.69 -8.22 -13.75
CA SER A 148 -6.07 -7.73 -13.82
C SER A 148 -6.89 -8.08 -12.57
N TYR A 149 -8.02 -7.39 -12.42
CA TYR A 149 -9.06 -7.73 -11.45
C TYR A 149 -10.24 -8.42 -12.15
N SER A 150 -10.85 -9.40 -11.50
CA SER A 150 -12.01 -10.12 -12.02
C SER A 150 -13.11 -10.31 -10.97
N PRO A 151 -14.30 -9.71 -11.16
CA PRO A 151 -14.57 -8.59 -12.06
C PRO A 151 -13.82 -7.31 -11.62
N ALA A 152 -13.44 -6.45 -12.57
CA ALA A 152 -12.86 -5.13 -12.25
C ALA A 152 -13.92 -4.04 -12.07
N THR A 153 -14.98 -4.07 -12.90
CA THR A 153 -16.06 -3.07 -12.87
C THR A 153 -17.26 -3.59 -12.09
N ASN A 154 -17.74 -2.77 -11.15
CA ASN A 154 -18.87 -3.10 -10.28
C ASN A 154 -18.67 -4.48 -9.64
N PHE A 155 -17.49 -4.70 -9.08
CA PHE A 155 -17.17 -5.95 -8.42
C PHE A 155 -17.99 -6.13 -7.16
N GLU A 156 -18.36 -5.02 -6.51
CA GLU A 156 -19.29 -4.97 -5.40
C GLU A 156 -20.26 -3.78 -5.55
N THR A 157 -21.38 -3.84 -4.85
CA THR A 157 -22.31 -2.74 -4.65
C THR A 157 -22.49 -2.49 -3.15
N THR A 158 -22.18 -1.28 -2.71
CA THR A 158 -22.33 -0.90 -1.30
C THR A 158 -23.76 -1.11 -0.78
N GLY A 159 -23.88 -1.49 0.48
CA GLY A 159 -25.14 -1.57 1.20
C GLY A 159 -25.85 -0.22 1.30
N PRO A 160 -27.12 -0.17 1.75
CA PRO A 160 -27.86 1.08 1.87
C PRO A 160 -27.23 2.12 2.79
N ASN A 161 -26.33 1.71 3.69
CA ASN A 161 -25.62 2.59 4.61
C ASN A 161 -24.15 2.81 4.22
N GLY A 162 -23.74 2.39 3.02
CA GLY A 162 -22.39 2.58 2.51
C GLY A 162 -21.37 1.52 2.91
N ASP A 163 -21.77 0.53 3.72
CA ASP A 163 -20.95 -0.63 4.06
C ASP A 163 -20.70 -1.53 2.85
N MET A 164 -19.52 -2.15 2.80
CA MET A 164 -19.22 -3.23 1.88
C MET A 164 -18.11 -4.12 2.43
N ASP A 165 -18.05 -5.32 1.89
CA ASP A 165 -17.02 -6.33 2.13
C ASP A 165 -16.95 -7.14 0.83
N GLY A 166 -15.97 -6.80 -0.01
CA GLY A 166 -15.92 -7.23 -1.40
C GLY A 166 -14.53 -7.66 -1.84
N HIS A 167 -14.45 -8.82 -2.47
CA HIS A 167 -13.19 -9.45 -2.87
C HIS A 167 -13.17 -9.66 -4.39
N PRO A 168 -12.66 -8.70 -5.19
CA PRO A 168 -12.38 -8.98 -6.58
C PRO A 168 -11.18 -9.94 -6.66
N VAL A 169 -11.20 -10.86 -7.63
CA VAL A 169 -10.07 -11.76 -7.82
C VAL A 169 -8.92 -11.01 -8.49
N TYR A 170 -7.76 -11.02 -7.86
CA TYR A 170 -6.49 -10.57 -8.39
C TYR A 170 -5.97 -11.65 -9.34
N GLN A 171 -5.61 -11.30 -10.57
CA GLN A 171 -5.15 -12.28 -11.57
C GLN A 171 -3.80 -11.87 -12.13
N LEU A 172 -2.82 -12.76 -12.05
CA LEU A 172 -1.50 -12.60 -12.64
C LEU A 172 -1.28 -13.71 -13.67
N ASP A 173 -1.17 -13.32 -14.93
CA ASP A 173 -1.08 -14.24 -16.07
C ASP A 173 0.20 -14.03 -16.86
N ALA A 174 0.67 -15.09 -17.53
CA ALA A 174 1.70 -15.02 -18.53
C ALA A 174 1.22 -15.60 -19.87
N SER A 175 1.60 -14.95 -20.97
CA SER A 175 1.27 -15.43 -22.33
C SER A 175 1.84 -16.82 -22.68
N SER A 176 2.75 -17.35 -21.86
CA SER A 176 3.38 -18.67 -22.02
C SER A 176 3.99 -19.15 -20.71
N GLY A 177 3.50 -20.28 -20.19
CA GLY A 177 3.95 -20.82 -18.91
C GLY A 177 3.37 -20.03 -17.74
N LEU A 178 3.93 -20.20 -16.55
CA LEU A 178 3.56 -19.39 -15.39
C LEU A 178 4.34 -18.06 -15.38
N PRO A 179 3.80 -16.99 -14.76
CA PRO A 179 4.58 -15.85 -14.31
C PRO A 179 5.85 -16.30 -13.57
N ALA A 180 6.91 -15.50 -13.67
CA ALA A 180 8.16 -15.82 -13.00
C ALA A 180 8.03 -15.62 -11.48
N ASP A 181 8.67 -16.49 -10.70
CA ASP A 181 8.80 -16.31 -9.26
C ASP A 181 9.38 -14.93 -8.92
N GLY A 182 8.86 -14.28 -7.88
CA GLY A 182 9.34 -13.02 -7.36
C GLY A 182 8.22 -12.09 -6.91
N VAL A 183 8.54 -10.80 -6.88
CA VAL A 183 7.65 -9.75 -6.37
C VAL A 183 7.16 -8.89 -7.53
N TYR A 184 5.86 -8.71 -7.61
CA TYR A 184 5.21 -7.83 -8.55
C TYR A 184 4.67 -6.59 -7.83
N LEU A 185 4.51 -5.49 -8.56
CA LEU A 185 3.99 -4.25 -8.02
C LEU A 185 3.01 -3.60 -9.00
N VAL A 186 1.83 -3.27 -8.48
CA VAL A 186 0.77 -2.56 -9.20
C VAL A 186 0.38 -1.31 -8.43
N SER A 187 -0.22 -0.34 -9.15
CA SER A 187 -0.75 0.88 -8.54
C SER A 187 -2.22 1.06 -8.90
N PRO A 188 -3.14 0.52 -8.08
CA PRO A 188 -4.56 0.57 -8.37
C PRO A 188 -5.19 1.91 -7.96
N THR A 189 -6.37 2.17 -8.53
CA THR A 189 -7.29 3.22 -8.08
C THR A 189 -8.70 2.62 -7.94
N VAL A 190 -9.47 3.14 -6.99
CA VAL A 190 -10.87 2.74 -6.75
C VAL A 190 -11.82 3.84 -7.20
N ASP A 191 -12.86 3.42 -7.91
CA ASP A 191 -14.00 4.25 -8.30
C ASP A 191 -15.25 3.81 -7.54
N VAL A 192 -15.97 4.77 -6.97
CA VAL A 192 -17.28 4.55 -6.34
C VAL A 192 -18.29 5.50 -6.98
N ASP A 193 -19.43 4.98 -7.43
CA ASP A 193 -20.46 5.79 -8.09
C ASP A 193 -20.85 7.03 -7.26
N GLY A 194 -20.66 8.20 -7.85
CA GLY A 194 -21.01 9.49 -7.23
C GLY A 194 -19.89 10.17 -6.45
N LEU A 195 -18.70 9.57 -6.36
CA LEU A 195 -17.49 10.17 -5.80
C LEU A 195 -16.44 10.44 -6.90
N ALA A 196 -15.43 11.25 -6.57
CA ALA A 196 -14.21 11.29 -7.36
C ALA A 196 -13.33 10.05 -7.07
N THR A 197 -12.64 9.56 -8.10
CA THR A 197 -11.70 8.42 -8.03
C THR A 197 -10.66 8.63 -6.93
N SER A 198 -10.22 7.53 -6.31
CA SER A 198 -9.17 7.57 -5.30
C SER A 198 -7.85 8.09 -5.86
N ASP A 199 -7.01 8.59 -4.96
CA ASP A 199 -5.57 8.63 -5.24
C ASP A 199 -5.05 7.17 -5.40
N PRO A 200 -3.94 6.97 -6.13
CA PRO A 200 -3.37 5.64 -6.28
C PRO A 200 -2.85 5.11 -4.94
N PHE A 201 -3.03 3.80 -4.74
CA PHE A 201 -2.36 3.03 -3.70
C PHE A 201 -1.48 1.96 -4.38
N TYR A 202 -0.86 1.08 -3.61
CA TYR A 202 0.07 0.06 -4.11
C TYR A 202 -0.27 -1.30 -3.55
N SER A 203 -0.23 -2.32 -4.41
CA SER A 203 -0.30 -3.72 -4.01
C SER A 203 0.98 -4.39 -4.47
N VAL A 204 1.68 -4.97 -3.50
CA VAL A 204 2.90 -5.76 -3.66
C VAL A 204 2.45 -7.21 -3.70
N LEU A 205 2.78 -7.94 -4.77
CA LEU A 205 2.29 -9.30 -4.96
C LEU A 205 3.46 -10.29 -4.96
N LEU A 206 3.40 -11.28 -4.09
CA LEU A 206 4.33 -12.41 -4.07
C LEU A 206 3.78 -13.53 -4.96
N ALA A 207 4.52 -13.92 -5.99
CA ALA A 207 4.21 -15.11 -6.78
C ALA A 207 5.37 -16.09 -6.70
N ASP A 208 5.08 -17.35 -6.35
CA ASP A 208 6.10 -18.38 -6.21
C ASP A 208 5.60 -19.75 -6.60
N ALA A 209 6.38 -20.50 -7.37
CA ALA A 209 6.02 -21.86 -7.76
C ALA A 209 6.00 -22.88 -6.61
N LEU A 210 6.52 -22.52 -5.42
CA LEU A 210 6.43 -23.37 -4.23
C LEU A 210 5.10 -23.22 -3.47
N ILE A 211 4.40 -22.10 -3.63
CA ILE A 211 3.11 -21.86 -2.99
C ILE A 211 2.06 -22.45 -3.93
N VAL A 212 1.51 -23.62 -3.62
CA VAL A 212 0.61 -24.34 -4.54
C VAL A 212 -0.83 -24.45 -4.08
N ASP A 213 -1.11 -24.10 -2.83
CA ASP A 213 -2.44 -24.08 -2.22
C ASP A 213 -2.51 -23.11 -1.03
N GLU A 214 -3.69 -23.01 -0.42
CA GLU A 214 -3.98 -22.13 0.74
C GLU A 214 -3.14 -22.51 1.98
N ASP A 215 -2.80 -23.80 2.16
CA ASP A 215 -1.98 -24.24 3.31
C ASP A 215 -0.55 -23.70 3.17
N ASP A 216 0.00 -23.70 1.95
CA ASP A 216 1.30 -23.11 1.65
C ASP A 216 1.30 -21.58 1.79
N GLU A 217 0.21 -20.92 1.37
CA GLU A 217 0.00 -19.48 1.51
C GLU A 217 -0.03 -19.06 2.98
N GLU A 218 -0.85 -19.72 3.81
CA GLU A 218 -0.93 -19.48 5.26
C GLU A 218 0.44 -19.67 5.93
N ALA A 219 1.22 -20.68 5.51
CA ALA A 219 2.55 -20.91 6.04
C ALA A 219 3.56 -19.81 5.67
N VAL A 220 3.42 -19.19 4.50
CA VAL A 220 4.24 -18.03 4.08
C VAL A 220 3.82 -16.79 4.85
N GLU A 221 2.51 -16.53 4.94
CA GLU A 221 1.93 -15.44 5.72
C GLU A 221 2.38 -15.48 7.19
N GLU A 222 2.24 -16.61 7.89
CA GLU A 222 2.68 -16.76 9.29
C GLU A 222 4.20 -16.46 9.45
N ALA A 223 5.01 -16.84 8.46
CA ALA A 223 6.45 -16.61 8.50
C ALA A 223 6.84 -15.13 8.28
N LEU A 224 6.09 -14.41 7.43
CA LEU A 224 6.27 -12.98 7.18
C LEU A 224 5.78 -12.16 8.38
N GLU A 225 4.59 -12.46 8.91
CA GLU A 225 4.04 -11.82 10.11
C GLU A 225 5.02 -11.97 11.30
N ALA A 226 5.57 -13.17 11.50
CA ALA A 226 6.57 -13.39 12.55
C ALA A 226 7.86 -12.57 12.35
N LEU A 227 8.25 -12.29 11.11
CA LEU A 227 9.39 -11.43 10.78
C LEU A 227 9.07 -9.96 11.08
N GLU A 228 7.92 -9.47 10.65
CA GLU A 228 7.44 -8.09 10.86
C GLU A 228 7.26 -7.76 12.35
N GLU A 229 6.68 -8.69 13.12
CA GLU A 229 6.52 -8.57 14.56
C GLU A 229 7.86 -8.68 15.33
N GLY A 230 8.96 -8.99 14.62
CA GLY A 230 10.29 -9.17 15.19
C GLY A 230 10.40 -10.40 16.08
N LEU A 231 9.54 -11.40 15.89
CA LEU A 231 9.59 -12.69 16.56
C LEU A 231 10.70 -13.58 15.97
N THR A 232 11.01 -13.40 14.69
CA THR A 232 12.09 -14.08 13.97
C THR A 232 13.04 -13.06 13.32
N THR A 233 14.09 -13.56 12.65
CA THR A 233 15.02 -12.74 11.84
C THR A 233 15.02 -13.15 10.38
N ASP A 234 14.17 -14.11 10.04
CA ASP A 234 14.04 -14.79 8.77
C ASP A 234 12.58 -15.25 8.61
N ALA A 235 12.14 -15.40 7.36
CA ALA A 235 10.83 -15.93 6.98
C ALA A 235 11.04 -17.24 6.21
N VAL A 236 11.59 -18.25 6.89
CA VAL A 236 11.85 -19.57 6.30
C VAL A 236 10.63 -20.48 6.42
N VAL A 237 10.14 -20.96 5.28
CA VAL A 237 9.01 -21.90 5.18
C VAL A 237 9.53 -23.29 4.75
N ASP A 238 8.97 -24.36 5.32
CA ASP A 238 9.24 -25.77 4.96
C ASP A 238 8.04 -26.36 4.21
N PHE A 239 8.17 -26.52 2.89
CA PHE A 239 7.16 -27.11 2.00
C PHE A 239 7.19 -28.65 2.01
N GLY A 240 7.88 -29.24 2.98
CA GLY A 240 8.03 -30.68 3.13
C GLY A 240 9.07 -31.28 2.19
N GLY A 241 9.38 -32.57 2.40
CA GLY A 241 10.37 -33.29 1.58
C GLY A 241 11.79 -32.75 1.68
N GLY A 242 12.08 -31.86 2.63
CA GLY A 242 13.35 -31.15 2.77
C GLY A 242 13.49 -29.92 1.85
N VAL A 243 12.39 -29.43 1.30
CA VAL A 243 12.34 -28.19 0.51
C VAL A 243 12.01 -27.04 1.45
N THR A 244 12.92 -26.08 1.55
CA THR A 244 12.72 -24.85 2.34
C THR A 244 13.03 -23.64 1.48
N LYS A 245 12.38 -22.51 1.75
CA LYS A 245 12.65 -21.24 1.08
C LYS A 245 12.55 -20.09 2.06
N GLU A 246 13.38 -19.08 1.83
CA GLU A 246 13.41 -17.81 2.55
C GLU A 246 12.57 -16.78 1.81
N PHE A 247 11.64 -16.13 2.50
CA PHE A 247 10.74 -15.12 1.94
C PHE A 247 10.95 -13.70 2.48
N ALA A 248 11.93 -13.45 3.35
CA ALA A 248 12.20 -12.10 3.87
C ALA A 248 12.51 -11.05 2.78
N PHE A 249 12.87 -11.49 1.56
CA PHE A 249 13.02 -10.57 0.43
C PHE A 249 11.71 -9.85 0.08
N TYR A 250 10.55 -10.45 0.36
CA TYR A 250 9.26 -9.84 0.12
C TYR A 250 9.06 -8.60 1.00
N GLU A 251 9.37 -8.69 2.29
CA GLU A 251 9.40 -7.53 3.21
C GLU A 251 10.35 -6.42 2.75
N GLU A 252 11.52 -6.78 2.22
CA GLU A 252 12.43 -5.77 1.65
C GLU A 252 11.76 -4.99 0.49
N ALA A 253 10.93 -5.68 -0.31
CA ALA A 253 10.19 -5.04 -1.40
C ALA A 253 9.07 -4.14 -0.89
N VAL A 254 8.35 -4.57 0.15
CA VAL A 254 7.28 -3.79 0.80
C VAL A 254 7.87 -2.52 1.40
N GLU A 255 8.92 -2.63 2.23
CA GLU A 255 9.61 -1.49 2.85
C GLU A 255 10.10 -0.51 1.76
N PHE A 256 10.68 -1.01 0.67
CA PHE A 256 11.09 -0.18 -0.46
C PHE A 256 9.93 0.62 -1.07
N VAL A 257 8.74 0.01 -1.22
CA VAL A 257 7.55 0.68 -1.78
C VAL A 257 7.02 1.73 -0.82
N GLU A 258 6.96 1.44 0.47
CA GLU A 258 6.57 2.39 1.51
C GLU A 258 7.51 3.61 1.54
N GLU A 259 8.83 3.39 1.55
CA GLU A 259 9.82 4.46 1.53
C GLU A 259 9.74 5.31 0.25
N THR A 260 9.40 4.68 -0.87
CA THR A 260 9.34 5.34 -2.18
C THR A 260 8.06 6.14 -2.37
N PHE A 261 6.92 5.65 -1.87
CA PHE A 261 5.60 6.18 -2.21
C PHE A 261 4.72 6.59 -1.03
N ALA A 262 4.86 5.97 0.15
CA ALA A 262 4.01 6.26 1.30
C ALA A 262 4.42 7.53 2.05
N ILE A 263 5.67 7.99 1.90
CA ILE A 263 6.12 9.24 2.50
C ILE A 263 5.55 10.42 1.70
N PRO A 264 4.63 11.22 2.26
CA PRO A 264 4.13 12.41 1.58
C PRO A 264 5.34 13.32 1.32
N GLU A 265 5.65 13.56 0.05
CA GLU A 265 6.68 14.52 -0.35
C GLU A 265 6.51 15.78 0.50
N PRO A 266 7.53 16.18 1.30
CA PRO A 266 7.38 17.28 2.23
C PRO A 266 6.90 18.48 1.44
N SER A 267 5.64 18.87 1.67
CA SER A 267 4.94 19.77 0.77
C SER A 267 5.86 20.93 0.44
N THR A 268 6.16 21.11 -0.85
CA THR A 268 7.08 22.15 -1.32
C THR A 268 6.67 23.54 -0.82
N ALA A 269 5.42 23.71 -0.36
CA ALA A 269 4.89 24.82 0.42
C ALA A 269 5.66 25.09 1.75
N LEU A 270 5.95 24.07 2.56
CA LEU A 270 6.73 24.23 3.79
C LEU A 270 8.19 24.60 3.50
N LEU A 271 8.81 23.96 2.51
CA LEU A 271 10.15 24.30 2.04
C LEU A 271 10.23 25.73 1.48
N SER A 272 9.22 26.15 0.71
CA SER A 272 9.17 27.51 0.17
C SER A 272 8.90 28.55 1.27
N LEU A 273 8.03 28.29 2.25
CA LEU A 273 7.83 29.18 3.39
C LEU A 273 9.09 29.32 4.25
N ALA A 274 9.82 28.24 4.49
CA ALA A 274 11.12 28.27 5.18
C ALA A 274 12.16 29.11 4.40
N ALA A 275 12.22 28.95 3.07
CA ALA A 275 13.11 29.73 2.21
C ALA A 275 12.75 31.23 2.21
N PHE A 276 11.46 31.58 2.18
CA PHE A 276 11.00 32.97 2.26
C PHE A 276 11.30 33.60 3.63
N GLY A 277 11.13 32.85 4.72
CA GLY A 277 11.50 33.28 6.07
C GLY A 277 12.99 33.64 6.19
N MET A 278 13.88 32.80 5.62
CA MET A 278 15.32 33.05 5.61
C MET A 278 15.72 34.29 4.79
N LEU A 279 15.08 34.51 3.64
CA LEU A 279 15.33 35.70 2.81
C LEU A 279 14.94 37.01 3.51
N LEU A 280 13.84 37.01 4.27
CA LEU A 280 13.39 38.17 5.03
C LEU A 280 14.31 38.45 6.23
N ALA A 281 14.77 37.40 6.94
CA ALA A 281 15.72 37.54 8.04
C ALA A 281 17.07 38.11 7.57
N GLY A 282 17.58 37.67 6.41
CA GLY A 282 18.84 38.16 5.85
C GLY A 282 18.82 39.64 5.41
N ARG A 283 17.66 40.18 5.01
CA ARG A 283 17.54 41.60 4.63
C ARG A 283 17.64 42.55 5.82
N LYS A 284 17.15 42.14 6.99
CA LYS A 284 17.12 42.98 8.20
C LYS A 284 18.50 43.18 8.84
N GLN A 285 19.48 42.34 8.53
CA GLN A 285 20.87 42.50 9.00
C GLN A 285 21.72 43.44 8.13
N ARG A 286 21.24 43.90 6.97
CA ARG A 286 21.99 44.76 6.04
C ARG A 286 21.54 46.22 6.02
N SER A 287 20.53 46.58 6.81
CA SER A 287 20.06 47.96 7.04
C SER A 287 20.52 48.46 8.39
#